data_AF-T5KHB8-F1
#
_entry.id   AF-T5KHB8-F1
#
_cell.length_a   1.000
_cell.length_b   1.000
_cell.length_c   1.000
_cell.angle_alpha   90.00
_cell.angle_beta   90.00
_cell.angle_gamma   90.00
#
_symmetry.space_group_name_H-M   'P 1'
#
loop_
_entity.id
_entity.type
_entity.pdbx_description
1 polymer ?
#
loop_
_entity_poly.entity_id
_entity_poly.type
_entity_poly.pdbx_seq_one_letter_code
_entity_poly.pdbx_strand_id
1 'polypeptide(L)'
;MTMPSLNSANLSRAEADRMRAEWLVRLHTGETTVPELIRRSCAPGYHPLLRIPLVRLLADQDGWGRARAFRAINRSLALLGKPPISRAEASRLPLQWLLDARSGGRRCMALSEAARQQTRESRPWTGWPYLPEPAIMHEGE
;
A
#
# COMPACT_ATOMS: atom_id res chain seq x y z
N MET A 1 23.18 26.03 14.18
CA MET A 1 21.90 25.30 14.05
C MET A 1 21.27 25.20 15.43
N THR A 2 20.21 25.97 15.68
CA THR A 2 19.51 25.97 16.98
C THR A 2 18.61 24.74 17.04
N MET A 3 18.77 23.91 18.06
CA MET A 3 17.90 22.73 18.26
C MET A 3 16.45 23.20 18.48
N PRO A 4 15.46 22.61 17.79
CA PRO A 4 14.06 22.95 18.00
C PRO A 4 13.65 22.66 19.45
N SER A 5 12.83 23.53 20.04
CA SER A 5 12.31 23.31 21.38
C SER A 5 11.45 22.04 21.41
N LEU A 6 11.41 21.34 22.55
CA LEU A 6 10.60 20.12 22.71
C LEU A 6 9.12 20.37 22.34
N ASN A 7 8.59 21.54 22.67
CA ASN A 7 7.23 21.93 22.33
C ASN A 7 7.03 22.03 20.81
N SER A 8 7.95 22.68 20.09
CA SER A 8 7.89 22.77 18.62
C SER A 8 8.00 21.41 17.93
N ALA A 9 8.82 20.50 18.49
CA ALA A 9 8.95 19.14 17.98
C ALA A 9 7.66 18.33 18.19
N ASN A 10 7.01 18.47 19.35
CA ASN A 10 5.75 17.79 19.66
C ASN A 10 4.60 18.29 18.77
N LEU A 11 4.51 19.60 18.53
CA LEU A 11 3.50 20.18 17.61
C LEU A 11 3.70 19.65 16.19
N SER A 12 4.94 19.67 15.69
CA SER A 12 5.27 19.14 14.36
C SER A 12 4.92 17.65 14.22
N ARG A 13 5.12 16.86 15.29
CA ARG A 13 4.73 15.45 15.32
C ARG A 13 3.22 15.28 15.25
N ALA A 14 2.47 16.04 16.05
CA ALA A 14 1.01 15.98 16.06
C ALA A 14 0.42 16.36 14.69
N GLU A 15 0.96 17.39 14.04
CA GLU A 15 0.56 17.78 12.68
C GLU A 15 0.84 16.68 11.65
N ALA A 16 2.02 16.05 11.74
CA ALA A 16 2.38 14.93 10.87
C ALA A 16 1.47 13.71 11.08
N ASP A 17 1.12 13.39 12.33
CA ASP A 17 0.19 12.31 12.66
C ASP A 17 -1.22 12.62 12.14
N ARG A 18 -1.70 13.85 12.32
CA ARG A 18 -2.99 14.31 11.80
C ARG A 18 -3.06 14.18 10.27
N MET A 19 -2.02 14.64 9.57
CA MET A 19 -1.95 14.54 8.11
C MET A 19 -2.00 13.08 7.65
N ARG A 20 -1.23 12.18 8.27
CA ARG A 20 -1.27 10.76 7.92
C ARG A 20 -2.67 10.16 8.12
N ALA A 21 -3.31 10.47 9.24
CA ALA A 21 -4.65 9.98 9.55
C ALA A 21 -5.67 10.47 8.52
N GLU A 22 -5.66 11.76 8.19
CA GLU A 22 -6.57 12.35 7.18
C GLU A 22 -6.44 11.66 5.82
N TRP A 23 -5.21 11.43 5.35
CA TRP A 23 -4.98 10.76 4.06
C TRP A 23 -5.37 9.29 4.06
N LEU A 24 -5.20 8.57 5.18
CA LEU A 24 -5.66 7.19 5.31
C LEU A 24 -7.19 7.12 5.35
N VAL A 25 -7.86 8.08 5.99
CA VAL A 25 -9.33 8.17 5.96
C VAL A 25 -9.82 8.39 4.54
N ARG A 26 -9.24 9.36 3.80
CA ARG A 26 -9.58 9.58 2.39
C ARG A 26 -9.37 8.36 1.52
N LEU A 27 -8.33 7.58 1.81
CA LEU A 27 -8.06 6.35 1.06
C LEU A 27 -9.11 5.29 1.35
N HIS A 28 -9.50 5.17 2.61
CA HIS A 28 -10.52 4.23 3.07
C HIS A 28 -11.92 4.58 2.56
N THR A 29 -12.27 5.87 2.49
CA THR A 29 -13.54 6.34 1.94
C THR A 29 -13.58 6.39 0.41
N GLY A 30 -12.46 6.08 -0.27
CA GLY A 30 -12.36 6.13 -1.72
C GLY A 30 -12.26 7.55 -2.31
N GLU A 31 -12.13 8.59 -1.48
CA GLU A 31 -11.88 9.97 -1.92
C GLU A 31 -10.50 10.15 -2.56
N THR A 32 -9.56 9.24 -2.27
CA THR A 32 -8.27 9.16 -2.95
C THR A 32 -7.89 7.71 -3.24
N THR A 33 -6.88 7.53 -4.10
CA THR A 33 -6.34 6.22 -4.46
C THR A 33 -4.88 6.11 -4.02
N VAL A 34 -4.35 4.89 -3.93
CA VAL A 34 -2.92 4.72 -3.60
C VAL A 34 -1.98 5.40 -4.60
N PRO A 35 -2.19 5.30 -5.93
CA PRO A 35 -1.39 6.06 -6.88
C PRO A 35 -1.42 7.57 -6.63
N GLU A 36 -2.58 8.13 -6.28
CA GLU A 36 -2.74 9.55 -5.99
C GLU A 36 -2.03 9.96 -4.68
N LEU A 37 -2.16 9.15 -3.62
CA LEU A 37 -1.44 9.37 -2.37
C LEU A 37 0.07 9.31 -2.57
N ILE A 38 0.56 8.33 -3.35
CA ILE A 38 1.98 8.21 -3.71
C ILE A 38 2.44 9.48 -4.45
N ARG A 39 1.70 9.91 -5.47
CA ARG A 39 2.00 11.14 -6.23
C ARG A 39 2.05 12.36 -5.32
N ARG A 40 1.07 12.49 -4.41
CA ARG A 40 1.03 13.61 -3.46
C ARG A 40 2.19 13.58 -2.48
N SER A 41 2.62 12.41 -2.02
CA SER A 41 3.74 12.27 -1.08
C SER A 41 5.08 12.80 -1.63
N CYS A 42 5.20 12.92 -2.96
CA CYS A 42 6.36 13.51 -3.63
C CYS A 42 6.32 15.05 -3.66
N ALA A 43 5.18 15.68 -3.35
CA ALA A 43 5.05 17.13 -3.37
C ALA A 43 5.64 17.79 -2.10
N PRO A 44 6.14 19.04 -2.21
CA PRO A 44 6.56 19.81 -1.05
C PRO A 44 5.46 19.90 0.01
N GLY A 45 5.83 19.74 1.29
CA GLY A 45 4.89 19.79 2.41
C GLY A 45 4.20 18.47 2.77
N TYR A 46 4.34 17.42 1.94
CA TYR A 46 3.70 16.11 2.16
C TYR A 46 4.67 15.01 2.64
N HIS A 47 5.88 15.38 3.04
CA HIS A 47 6.88 14.45 3.58
C HIS A 47 6.38 13.56 4.74
N PRO A 48 5.45 13.99 5.62
CA PRO A 48 4.87 13.10 6.63
C PRO A 48 4.23 11.82 6.06
N LEU A 49 3.69 11.87 4.83
CA LEU A 49 3.07 10.73 4.15
C LEU A 49 4.08 9.63 3.81
N LEU A 50 5.35 9.98 3.59
CA LEU A 50 6.42 9.02 3.30
C LEU A 50 6.65 8.03 4.44
N ARG A 51 6.17 8.35 5.66
CA ARG A 51 6.29 7.50 6.85
C ARG A 51 5.10 6.59 7.08
N ILE A 52 4.08 6.63 6.21
CA ILE A 52 2.97 5.66 6.27
C ILE A 52 3.52 4.27 5.93
N PRO A 53 3.28 3.25 6.77
CA PRO A 53 3.68 1.88 6.46
C PRO A 53 2.95 1.34 5.23
N LEU A 54 3.65 0.64 4.34
CA LEU A 54 3.08 0.06 3.12
C LEU A 54 1.96 -0.93 3.42
N VAL A 55 2.08 -1.74 4.48
CA VAL A 55 1.00 -2.66 4.88
C VAL A 55 -0.28 -1.88 5.20
N ARG A 56 -0.18 -0.74 5.89
CA ARG A 56 -1.31 0.12 6.22
C ARG A 56 -1.90 0.76 4.97
N LEU A 57 -1.03 1.35 4.15
CA LEU A 57 -1.42 1.99 2.89
C LEU A 57 -2.19 1.03 1.97
N LEU A 58 -1.72 -0.21 1.84
CA LEU A 58 -2.37 -1.20 0.98
C LEU A 58 -3.65 -1.78 1.61
N ALA A 59 -3.66 -1.99 2.92
CA ALA A 59 -4.81 -2.58 3.61
C ALA A 59 -5.97 -1.61 3.87
N ASP A 60 -5.72 -0.30 3.81
CA ASP A 60 -6.78 0.71 3.96
C ASP A 60 -7.52 0.97 2.62
N GLN A 61 -7.13 0.32 1.51
CA GLN A 61 -7.89 0.34 0.25
C GLN A 61 -9.14 -0.55 0.32
N ASP A 62 -10.18 -0.18 -0.41
CA ASP A 62 -11.36 -1.02 -0.57
C ASP A 62 -11.01 -2.39 -1.19
N GLY A 63 -11.58 -3.47 -0.64
CA GLY A 63 -11.28 -4.85 -1.06
C GLY A 63 -9.89 -5.39 -0.67
N TRP A 64 -9.11 -4.68 0.15
CA TRP A 64 -7.80 -5.14 0.64
C TRP A 64 -7.79 -5.42 2.14
N GLY A 65 -7.32 -6.61 2.52
CA GLY A 65 -7.00 -6.94 3.90
C GLY A 65 -5.50 -6.90 4.18
N ARG A 66 -5.12 -6.82 5.47
CA ARG A 66 -3.70 -6.86 5.90
C ARG A 66 -2.94 -8.07 5.39
N ALA A 67 -3.59 -9.25 5.31
CA ALA A 67 -2.98 -10.46 4.77
C ALA A 67 -2.65 -10.33 3.27
N ARG A 68 -3.56 -9.70 2.49
CA ARG A 68 -3.35 -9.42 1.07
C ARG A 68 -2.20 -8.44 0.88
N ALA A 69 -2.21 -7.33 1.61
CA ALA A 69 -1.13 -6.35 1.62
C ALA A 69 0.24 -6.97 1.93
N PHE A 70 0.32 -7.81 2.97
CA PHE A 70 1.55 -8.52 3.35
C PHE A 70 2.06 -9.43 2.24
N ARG A 71 1.17 -10.20 1.59
CA ARG A 71 1.54 -11.06 0.45
C ARG A 71 2.06 -10.24 -0.73
N ALA A 72 1.41 -9.12 -1.07
CA ALA A 72 1.85 -8.24 -2.14
C ALA A 72 3.27 -7.67 -1.88
N ILE A 73 3.56 -7.28 -0.64
CA ILE A 73 4.90 -6.81 -0.25
C ILE A 73 5.95 -7.91 -0.41
N ASN A 74 5.70 -9.11 0.11
CA ASN A 74 6.65 -10.21 -0.02
C ASN A 74 6.85 -10.66 -1.47
N ARG A 75 5.79 -10.62 -2.29
CA ARG A 75 5.87 -10.87 -3.73
C ARG A 75 6.71 -9.80 -4.44
N SER A 76 6.53 -8.53 -4.07
CA SER A 76 7.37 -7.42 -4.56
C SER A 76 8.85 -7.64 -4.20
N LEU A 77 9.15 -8.09 -2.98
CA LEU A 77 10.51 -8.44 -2.57
C LEU A 77 11.08 -9.61 -3.39
N ALA A 78 10.28 -10.65 -3.63
CA ALA A 78 10.70 -11.77 -4.48
C ALA A 78 11.03 -11.35 -5.91
N LEU A 79 10.23 -10.46 -6.52
CA LEU A 79 10.52 -9.87 -7.84
C LEU A 79 11.82 -9.05 -7.87
N LEU A 80 12.25 -8.54 -6.71
CA LEU A 80 13.51 -7.82 -6.54
C LEU A 80 14.68 -8.74 -6.14
N GLY A 81 14.47 -10.06 -6.08
CA GLY A 81 15.47 -11.03 -5.63
C GLY A 81 15.82 -10.90 -4.14
N LYS A 82 14.92 -10.38 -3.32
CA LYS A 82 15.11 -10.20 -1.87
C LYS A 82 14.43 -11.31 -1.06
N PRO A 83 14.99 -11.69 0.10
CA PRO A 83 14.33 -12.65 0.97
C PRO A 83 12.98 -12.12 1.47
N PRO A 84 12.03 -13.01 1.77
CA PRO A 84 10.77 -12.61 2.39
C PRO A 84 11.03 -12.05 3.79
N ILE A 85 10.17 -11.14 4.22
CA ILE A 85 10.21 -10.52 5.54
C ILE A 85 9.02 -10.95 6.38
N SER A 86 9.21 -10.88 7.69
CA SER A 86 8.17 -11.16 8.68
C SER A 86 7.05 -10.11 8.64
N ARG A 87 5.90 -10.44 9.25
CA ARG A 87 4.78 -9.48 9.41
C ARG A 87 5.18 -8.23 10.21
N ALA A 88 6.05 -8.40 11.20
CA ALA A 88 6.53 -7.30 12.04
C ALA A 88 7.39 -6.33 11.22
N GLU A 89 8.28 -6.84 10.38
CA GLU A 89 9.11 -6.03 9.48
C GLU A 89 8.27 -5.35 8.40
N ALA A 90 7.33 -6.07 7.77
CA ALA A 90 6.46 -5.50 6.75
C ALA A 90 5.61 -4.34 7.30
N SER A 91 5.14 -4.46 8.55
CA SER A 91 4.36 -3.41 9.23
C SER A 91 5.14 -2.14 9.52
N ARG A 92 6.48 -2.18 9.44
CA ARG A 92 7.38 -1.04 9.64
C ARG A 92 7.91 -0.47 8.34
N LEU A 93 7.72 -1.16 7.21
CA LEU A 93 8.26 -0.76 5.91
C LEU A 93 7.52 0.48 5.40
N PRO A 94 8.16 1.67 5.38
CA PRO A 94 7.45 2.91 5.08
C PRO A 94 7.33 3.15 3.57
N LEU A 95 6.39 4.00 3.16
CA LEU A 95 6.25 4.46 1.77
C LEU A 95 7.56 5.01 1.19
N GLN A 96 8.39 5.65 2.01
CA GLN A 96 9.73 6.11 1.62
C GLN A 96 10.61 4.99 1.03
N TRP A 97 10.49 3.75 1.51
CA TRP A 97 11.24 2.62 0.96
C TRP A 97 10.85 2.37 -0.50
N LEU A 98 9.57 2.51 -0.83
CA LEU A 98 9.05 2.34 -2.19
C LEU A 98 9.60 3.42 -3.14
N LEU A 99 9.72 4.65 -2.63
CA LEU A 99 10.11 5.85 -3.37
C LEU A 99 11.60 6.20 -3.30
N ASP A 100 12.43 5.28 -2.83
CA ASP A 100 13.88 5.47 -2.75
C ASP A 100 14.47 5.67 -4.15
N ALA A 101 15.00 6.86 -4.43
CA ALA A 101 15.55 7.24 -5.73
C ALA A 101 16.64 6.27 -6.21
N ARG A 102 17.42 5.69 -5.29
CA ARG A 102 18.49 4.72 -5.61
C ARG A 102 17.94 3.42 -6.21
N SER A 103 16.66 3.15 -6.02
CA SER A 103 16.00 2.00 -6.63
C SER A 103 15.66 2.21 -8.11
N GLY A 104 15.70 3.44 -8.63
CA GLY A 104 15.34 3.77 -10.01
C GLY A 104 13.88 3.40 -10.34
N GLY A 105 12.97 3.49 -9.36
CA GLY A 105 11.56 3.10 -9.53
C GLY A 105 11.29 1.60 -9.50
N ARG A 106 12.31 0.73 -9.46
CA ARG A 106 12.15 -0.74 -9.48
C ARG A 106 11.25 -1.26 -8.36
N ARG A 107 11.33 -0.68 -7.16
CA ARG A 107 10.48 -1.08 -6.03
C ARG A 107 9.01 -0.76 -6.29
N CYS A 108 8.73 0.42 -6.84
CA CYS A 108 7.38 0.82 -7.23
C CYS A 108 6.82 -0.12 -8.31
N MET A 109 7.60 -0.39 -9.37
CA MET A 109 7.20 -1.31 -10.44
C MET A 109 6.93 -2.73 -9.91
N ALA A 110 7.82 -3.26 -9.08
CA ALA A 110 7.65 -4.58 -8.48
C ALA A 110 6.40 -4.67 -7.60
N LEU A 111 6.09 -3.62 -6.84
CA LEU A 111 4.87 -3.58 -6.04
C LEU A 111 3.61 -3.50 -6.91
N SER A 112 3.61 -2.65 -7.94
CA SER A 112 2.50 -2.56 -8.89
C SER A 112 2.24 -3.89 -9.59
N GLU A 113 3.29 -4.60 -10.00
CA GLU A 113 3.18 -5.92 -10.61
C GLU A 113 2.66 -6.97 -9.63
N ALA A 114 3.20 -7.01 -8.40
CA ALA A 114 2.73 -7.91 -7.35
C ALA A 114 1.24 -7.69 -7.02
N ALA A 115 0.79 -6.43 -6.96
CA ALA A 115 -0.60 -6.08 -6.72
C ALA A 115 -1.53 -6.52 -7.87
N ARG A 116 -1.08 -6.43 -9.13
CA ARG A 116 -1.83 -6.87 -10.32
C ARG A 116 -1.95 -8.39 -10.39
N GLN A 117 -0.86 -9.12 -10.13
CA GLN A 117 -0.86 -10.59 -10.17
C GLN A 117 -1.85 -11.19 -9.16
N GLN A 118 -1.98 -10.58 -7.99
CA GLN A 118 -2.91 -11.06 -6.97
C GLN A 118 -4.38 -10.92 -7.35
N THR A 119 -4.73 -9.96 -8.21
CA THR A 119 -6.08 -9.85 -8.79
C THR A 119 -6.32 -10.95 -9.84
N ARG A 120 -5.26 -11.41 -10.54
CA ARG A 120 -5.34 -12.48 -11.54
C ARG A 120 -5.35 -13.89 -10.93
N GLU A 121 -4.75 -14.07 -9.76
CA GLU A 121 -4.76 -15.35 -9.03
C GLU A 121 -6.13 -15.73 -8.45
N SER A 122 -7.06 -14.78 -8.36
CA SER A 122 -8.48 -15.08 -8.20
C SER A 122 -8.95 -15.79 -9.46
N ARG A 123 -8.87 -17.13 -9.48
CA ARG A 123 -9.46 -17.96 -10.54
C ARG A 123 -10.91 -17.50 -10.71
N PRO A 124 -11.38 -17.24 -11.94
CA PRO A 124 -12.66 -16.58 -12.16
C PRO A 124 -13.84 -17.35 -11.55
N TRP A 125 -13.69 -18.68 -11.39
CA TRP A 125 -14.56 -19.52 -10.58
C TRP A 125 -13.80 -20.77 -10.09
N THR A 126 -14.42 -21.52 -9.17
CA THR A 126 -13.90 -22.78 -8.65
C THR A 126 -13.78 -23.83 -9.77
N GLY A 127 -12.56 -24.33 -10.02
CA GLY A 127 -12.29 -25.39 -11.00
C GLY A 127 -11.72 -24.94 -12.34
N TRP A 128 -11.46 -23.65 -12.55
CA TRP A 128 -10.74 -23.16 -13.73
C TRP A 128 -9.35 -23.80 -13.90
N PRO A 129 -8.89 -24.14 -15.13
CA PRO A 129 -9.58 -24.02 -16.43
C PRO A 129 -10.41 -25.24 -16.82
N TYR A 130 -10.51 -26.26 -15.94
CA TYR A 130 -11.03 -27.58 -16.30
C TYR A 130 -12.54 -27.73 -16.07
N LEU A 131 -13.14 -26.92 -15.21
CA LEU A 131 -14.58 -26.84 -15.03
C LEU A 131 -15.14 -25.61 -15.77
N PRO A 132 -16.28 -25.73 -16.45
CA PRO A 132 -16.96 -24.58 -17.05
C PRO A 132 -17.42 -23.59 -15.97
N GLU A 133 -17.58 -22.32 -16.36
CA GLU A 133 -18.10 -21.27 -15.50
C GLU A 133 -19.51 -21.66 -14.99
N PRO A 134 -19.80 -21.55 -13.68
CA PRO A 134 -21.13 -21.83 -13.17
C PRO A 134 -22.11 -20.85 -13.80
N ALA A 135 -23.11 -21.38 -14.52
CA ALA A 135 -24.16 -20.57 -15.12
C ALA A 135 -24.89 -19.80 -14.00
N ILE A 136 -24.80 -18.46 -14.02
CA ILE A 136 -25.59 -17.61 -13.15
C ILE A 136 -27.04 -17.77 -13.61
N MET A 137 -27.81 -18.60 -12.91
CA MET A 137 -29.25 -18.67 -13.10
C MET A 137 -29.85 -17.35 -12.58
N HIS A 138 -30.15 -16.44 -13.51
CA HIS A 138 -31.08 -15.35 -13.21
C HIS A 138 -32.45 -15.99 -13.01
N GLU A 139 -32.83 -16.20 -11.75
CA GLU A 139 -34.23 -16.44 -11.39
C GLU A 139 -34.99 -15.15 -11.75
N GLY A 140 -35.70 -15.21 -12.88
CA GLY A 140 -36.60 -14.14 -13.32
C GLY A 140 -37.85 -14.12 -12.45
N GLU A 141 -38.21 -12.92 -12.00
CA GLU A 141 -39.58 -12.54 -11.60
C GLU A 141 -40.57 -12.65 -12.76
#